data_AF-A0A8G0L3M3-F1
#
_entry.id   AF-A0A8G0L3M3-F1
#
_cell.length_a   1.000
_cell.length_b   1.000
_cell.length_c   1.000
_cell.angle_alpha   90.00
_cell.angle_beta   90.00
_cell.angle_gamma   90.00
#
_symmetry.space_group_name_H-M   'P 1'
#
loop_
_entity.id
_entity.type
_entity.pdbx_description
1 polymer ?
#
loop_
_entity_poly.entity_id
_entity_poly.type
_entity_poly.pdbx_seq_one_letter_code
_entity_poly.pdbx_strand_id
1 'polypeptide(L)'
;MKTSVAVSLLLAAAAEARFGQEQGNGAIAAIQALSNLGQPGQAATLAGNAIQFLLAAANPCGKLSHADSIIQELGTSDAAVAAARGLVAAEQNFNPFVVSVPSICSDPTLPKSAQLRGVVPLIDPAVVGSDLENKNAAASKTKPFAADGLSVAQVMVQNGFSNFTAVALDGSKSDASGGSAAAGSSAAAAPVATSASAAQASAPPATAVNNAGCNSIALPTTMITITRTAVVTSVATAEASSAPASSGNTSSGNASSGNASSSNASAQAGTCTGSGSTLACTAPGNGSGAVKNAVTGNFDGFVASTIAGLDFGLCVPTMKFEAGLDGRSDTEFTFQAIDPLVNKGQEEALNPNIITNRIHDQLTNVCGANAAAKAAVADAQAKISALGTRNADTANTWNSLLGFANTNINPDNAPQAGLVGHT
;
A
#
# COMPACT_ATOMS: atom_id res chain seq x y z
N MET A 1 -17.97 7.52 44.65
CA MET A 1 -16.50 7.40 44.57
C MET A 1 -16.04 6.00 44.13
N LYS A 2 -16.37 4.89 44.82
CA LYS A 2 -15.86 3.55 44.41
C LYS A 2 -16.29 3.10 42.99
N THR A 3 -17.51 3.40 42.56
CA THR A 3 -18.05 2.99 41.24
C THR A 3 -17.37 3.70 40.06
N SER A 4 -17.04 4.99 40.20
CA SER A 4 -16.40 5.80 39.15
C SER A 4 -14.99 5.30 38.82
N VAL A 5 -14.23 4.88 39.83
CA VAL A 5 -12.86 4.36 39.65
C VAL A 5 -12.86 3.02 38.89
N ALA A 6 -13.83 2.14 39.14
CA ALA A 6 -13.95 0.87 38.43
C ALA A 6 -14.27 1.07 36.94
N VAL A 7 -15.15 2.02 36.60
CA VAL A 7 -15.48 2.35 35.20
C VAL A 7 -14.28 2.97 34.48
N SER A 8 -13.55 3.90 35.11
CA SER A 8 -12.34 4.47 34.51
C SER A 8 -11.23 3.45 34.28
N LEU A 9 -11.04 2.47 35.18
CA LEU A 9 -10.07 1.38 35.00
C LEU A 9 -10.47 0.40 33.89
N LEU A 10 -11.77 0.10 33.76
CA LEU A 10 -12.29 -0.72 32.64
C LEU A 10 -12.13 0.00 31.29
N LEU A 11 -12.32 1.33 31.24
CA LEU A 11 -12.16 2.11 30.02
C LEU A 11 -10.68 2.28 29.63
N ALA A 12 -9.79 2.45 30.61
CA ALA A 12 -8.34 2.45 30.39
C ALA A 12 -7.86 1.09 29.85
N ALA A 13 -8.22 -0.02 30.51
CA ALA A 13 -7.85 -1.37 30.06
C ALA A 13 -8.41 -1.70 28.66
N ALA A 14 -9.61 -1.22 28.32
CA ALA A 14 -10.17 -1.39 26.97
C ALA A 14 -9.45 -0.52 25.92
N ALA A 15 -9.00 0.68 26.27
CA ALA A 15 -8.21 1.54 25.39
C ALA A 15 -6.79 0.98 25.19
N GLU A 16 -6.14 0.51 26.26
CA GLU A 16 -4.82 -0.12 26.24
C GLU A 16 -4.84 -1.44 25.45
N ALA A 17 -5.90 -2.25 25.58
CA ALA A 17 -6.09 -3.45 24.78
C ALA A 17 -6.30 -3.16 23.28
N ARG A 18 -7.03 -2.10 22.93
CA ARG A 18 -7.23 -1.69 21.52
C ARG A 18 -6.00 -1.04 20.91
N PHE A 19 -5.32 -0.15 21.64
CA PHE A 19 -4.08 0.48 21.17
C PHE A 19 -2.91 -0.53 21.09
N GLY A 20 -2.92 -1.56 21.94
CA GLY A 20 -2.01 -2.69 21.84
C GLY A 20 -2.24 -3.53 20.58
N GLN A 21 -3.50 -3.82 20.22
CA GLN A 21 -3.86 -4.52 18.98
C GLN A 21 -3.37 -3.74 17.73
N GLU A 22 -3.60 -2.43 17.68
CA GLU A 22 -3.15 -1.53 16.58
C GLU A 22 -1.63 -1.52 16.38
N GLN A 23 -0.83 -1.89 17.39
CA GLN A 23 0.64 -2.05 17.32
C GLN A 23 1.07 -3.52 17.21
N GLY A 24 0.25 -4.34 16.54
CA GLY A 24 0.50 -5.76 16.33
C GLY A 24 0.50 -6.59 17.62
N ASN A 25 -0.37 -6.24 18.56
CA ASN A 25 -0.49 -6.87 19.88
C ASN A 25 0.85 -6.94 20.65
N GLY A 26 1.57 -5.82 20.64
CA GLY A 26 2.88 -5.66 21.30
C GLY A 26 4.08 -6.18 20.51
N ALA A 27 3.89 -6.76 19.31
CA ALA A 27 4.99 -7.27 18.49
C ALA A 27 6.01 -6.19 18.12
N ILE A 28 5.56 -4.98 17.76
CA ILE A 28 6.45 -3.86 17.40
C ILE A 28 7.38 -3.49 18.57
N ALA A 29 6.81 -3.37 19.78
CA ALA A 29 7.57 -3.10 21.00
C ALA A 29 8.53 -4.25 21.36
N ALA A 30 8.11 -5.50 21.16
CA ALA A 30 8.95 -6.68 21.38
C ALA A 30 10.17 -6.71 20.43
N ILE A 31 10.01 -6.31 19.16
CA ILE A 31 11.12 -6.18 18.20
C ILE A 31 12.03 -5.02 18.62
N GLN A 32 11.47 -3.86 18.97
CA GLN A 32 12.23 -2.68 19.38
C GLN A 32 13.08 -2.93 20.64
N ALA A 33 12.61 -3.78 21.56
CA ALA A 33 13.31 -4.19 22.77
C ALA A 33 14.57 -5.07 22.50
N LEU A 34 14.74 -5.59 21.29
CA LEU A 34 15.91 -6.38 20.88
C LEU A 34 17.14 -5.51 20.53
N SER A 35 17.28 -4.33 21.16
CA SER A 35 18.34 -3.35 20.86
C SER A 35 19.76 -3.85 21.12
N ASN A 36 19.90 -5.01 21.76
CA ASN A 36 21.15 -5.72 22.01
C ASN A 36 21.50 -6.78 20.93
N LEU A 37 20.65 -6.95 19.91
CA LEU A 37 20.84 -7.86 18.78
C LEU A 37 21.07 -7.08 17.48
N GLY A 38 21.83 -7.67 16.55
CA GLY A 38 22.21 -7.03 15.29
C GLY A 38 23.14 -5.82 15.48
N GLN A 39 23.11 -4.90 14.53
CA GLN A 39 23.81 -3.61 14.57
C GLN A 39 23.04 -2.59 15.43
N PRO A 40 23.72 -1.58 16.00
CA PRO A 40 23.05 -0.49 16.73
C PRO A 40 21.92 0.16 15.90
N GLY A 41 20.71 0.15 16.45
CA GLY A 41 19.51 0.68 15.79
C GLY A 41 18.79 -0.27 14.82
N GLN A 42 19.39 -1.41 14.43
CA GLN A 42 18.80 -2.34 13.46
C GLN A 42 17.44 -2.89 13.92
N ALA A 43 17.33 -3.29 15.18
CA ALA A 43 16.07 -3.72 15.78
C ALA A 43 14.97 -2.63 15.77
N ALA A 44 15.35 -1.36 15.95
CA ALA A 44 14.41 -0.24 15.89
C ALA A 44 13.94 0.04 14.45
N THR A 45 14.84 -0.06 13.46
CA THR A 45 14.50 0.04 12.03
C THR A 45 13.54 -1.09 11.61
N LEU A 46 13.82 -2.33 12.02
CA LEU A 46 12.94 -3.48 11.75
C LEU A 46 11.57 -3.32 12.43
N ALA A 47 11.52 -2.80 13.65
CA ALA A 47 10.25 -2.50 14.34
C ALA A 47 9.46 -1.41 13.60
N GLY A 48 10.09 -0.31 13.19
CA GLY A 48 9.43 0.76 12.44
C GLY A 48 8.89 0.30 11.09
N ASN A 49 9.69 -0.49 10.35
CA ASN A 49 9.28 -1.03 9.05
C ASN A 49 8.12 -2.04 9.17
N ALA A 50 8.00 -2.74 10.29
CA ALA A 50 6.94 -3.73 10.50
C ALA A 50 5.52 -3.11 10.48
N ILE A 51 5.38 -1.84 10.88
CA ILE A 51 4.11 -1.10 10.92
C ILE A 51 3.42 -1.10 9.54
N GLN A 52 4.19 -0.91 8.46
CA GLN A 52 3.65 -0.83 7.10
C GLN A 52 2.97 -2.13 6.63
N PHE A 53 3.31 -3.27 7.24
CA PHE A 53 2.72 -4.58 6.93
C PHE A 53 1.51 -4.94 7.81
N LEU A 54 1.17 -4.09 8.78
CA LEU A 54 -0.03 -4.24 9.62
C LEU A 54 -1.23 -3.41 9.10
N LEU A 55 -1.02 -2.61 8.05
CA LEU A 55 -2.04 -1.75 7.44
C LEU A 55 -2.96 -2.52 6.48
N ALA A 56 -4.21 -2.03 6.35
CA ALA A 56 -5.28 -2.67 5.54
C ALA A 56 -4.96 -2.89 4.06
N ALA A 57 -4.16 -2.01 3.45
CA ALA A 57 -3.79 -2.10 2.04
C ALA A 57 -2.53 -2.95 1.78
N ALA A 58 -1.84 -3.42 2.82
CA ALA A 58 -0.59 -4.17 2.67
C ALA A 58 -0.84 -5.60 2.15
N ASN A 59 0.08 -6.11 1.33
CA ASN A 59 0.04 -7.53 0.96
C ASN A 59 0.42 -8.38 2.21
N PRO A 60 -0.42 -9.35 2.63
CA PRO A 60 -0.17 -10.14 3.84
C PRO A 60 1.11 -11.01 3.76
N CYS A 61 1.58 -11.35 2.56
CA CYS A 61 2.85 -12.04 2.36
C CYS A 61 4.08 -11.15 2.67
N GLY A 62 3.92 -9.83 2.59
CA GLY A 62 4.95 -8.87 3.00
C GLY A 62 5.25 -8.97 4.50
N LYS A 63 4.21 -9.12 5.33
CA LYS A 63 4.36 -9.33 6.79
C LYS A 63 5.20 -10.55 7.13
N LEU A 64 4.98 -11.66 6.42
CA LEU A 64 5.74 -12.91 6.59
C LEU A 64 7.20 -12.74 6.16
N SER A 65 7.42 -12.09 5.02
CA SER A 65 8.76 -11.78 4.51
C SER A 65 9.55 -10.86 5.45
N HIS A 66 8.90 -9.89 6.07
CA HIS A 66 9.52 -9.00 7.05
C HIS A 66 9.81 -9.72 8.39
N ALA A 67 8.95 -10.66 8.79
CA ALA A 67 9.24 -11.53 9.93
C ALA A 67 10.46 -12.44 9.68
N ASP A 68 10.66 -12.91 8.44
CA ASP A 68 11.90 -13.59 8.04
C ASP A 68 13.13 -12.65 8.13
N SER A 69 13.02 -11.40 7.70
CA SER A 69 14.11 -10.41 7.85
C SER A 69 14.53 -10.19 9.30
N ILE A 70 13.58 -10.20 10.26
CA ILE A 70 13.90 -10.11 11.70
C ILE A 70 14.79 -11.29 12.14
N ILE A 71 14.48 -12.51 11.71
CA ILE A 71 15.29 -13.71 12.01
C ILE A 71 16.65 -13.65 11.31
N GLN A 72 16.69 -13.17 10.07
CA GLN A 72 17.91 -13.04 9.28
C GLN A 72 18.89 -12.00 9.87
N GLU A 73 18.37 -10.88 10.37
CA GLU A 73 19.16 -9.73 10.80
C GLU A 73 19.49 -9.73 12.30
N LEU A 74 18.56 -10.16 13.16
CA LEU A 74 18.75 -10.21 14.62
C LEU A 74 19.12 -11.61 15.13
N GLY A 75 19.08 -12.62 14.25
CA GLY A 75 19.41 -14.01 14.54
C GLY A 75 18.28 -14.80 15.18
N THR A 76 18.60 -16.04 15.57
CA THR A 76 17.63 -17.06 16.02
C THR A 76 17.57 -17.24 17.54
N SER A 77 17.85 -16.17 18.32
CA SER A 77 17.66 -16.22 19.78
C SER A 77 16.17 -16.39 20.14
N ASP A 78 15.86 -16.97 21.29
CA ASP A 78 14.47 -17.18 21.74
C ASP A 78 13.67 -15.87 21.74
N ALA A 79 14.30 -14.75 22.11
CA ALA A 79 13.70 -13.42 22.09
C ALA A 79 13.41 -12.91 20.67
N ALA A 80 14.35 -13.09 19.72
CA ALA A 80 14.15 -12.73 18.32
C ALA A 80 13.07 -13.60 17.65
N VAL A 81 13.07 -14.91 17.92
CA VAL A 81 12.04 -15.84 17.45
C VAL A 81 10.68 -15.47 18.04
N ALA A 82 10.58 -15.19 19.34
CA ALA A 82 9.33 -14.78 19.98
C ALA A 82 8.78 -13.47 19.40
N ALA A 83 9.63 -12.47 19.15
CA ALA A 83 9.24 -11.19 18.56
C ALA A 83 8.76 -11.36 17.10
N ALA A 84 9.50 -12.11 16.27
CA ALA A 84 9.13 -12.39 14.89
C ALA A 84 7.84 -13.22 14.78
N ARG A 85 7.64 -14.22 15.66
CA ARG A 85 6.35 -14.93 15.77
C ARG A 85 5.23 -14.02 16.22
N GLY A 86 5.51 -13.09 17.13
CA GLY A 86 4.58 -12.02 17.52
C GLY A 86 4.09 -11.24 16.30
N LEU A 87 4.99 -10.86 15.39
CA LEU A 87 4.64 -10.16 14.15
C LEU A 87 3.85 -11.03 13.16
N VAL A 88 4.20 -12.31 12.98
CA VAL A 88 3.39 -13.22 12.14
C VAL A 88 1.97 -13.35 12.68
N ALA A 89 1.85 -13.52 14.00
CA ALA A 89 0.59 -13.66 14.71
C ALA A 89 -0.17 -12.33 14.93
N ALA A 90 0.45 -11.19 14.64
CA ALA A 90 -0.21 -9.89 14.72
C ALA A 90 -1.38 -9.82 13.76
N GLU A 91 -2.48 -9.22 14.21
CA GLU A 91 -3.60 -8.88 13.34
C GLU A 91 -3.14 -7.88 12.28
N GLN A 92 -3.57 -8.06 11.03
CA GLN A 92 -3.47 -7.01 10.03
C GLN A 92 -4.80 -6.25 10.07
N ASN A 93 -4.75 -4.97 10.46
CA ASN A 93 -5.93 -4.10 10.51
C ASN A 93 -6.57 -4.09 9.12
N PHE A 94 -7.89 -4.25 9.02
CA PHE A 94 -8.63 -4.08 7.77
C PHE A 94 -9.88 -3.23 8.03
N ASN A 95 -10.36 -2.51 7.01
CA ASN A 95 -11.55 -1.68 7.16
C ASN A 95 -12.82 -2.53 6.92
N PRO A 96 -13.65 -2.83 7.96
CA PRO A 96 -14.84 -3.64 7.83
C PRO A 96 -15.95 -3.00 6.98
N PHE A 97 -15.87 -1.69 6.72
CA PHE A 97 -16.78 -0.98 5.81
C PHE A 97 -16.43 -1.17 4.32
N VAL A 98 -15.22 -1.69 4.01
CA VAL A 98 -14.72 -1.87 2.63
C VAL A 98 -14.53 -3.35 2.30
N VAL A 99 -14.10 -4.18 3.26
CA VAL A 99 -14.00 -5.64 3.14
C VAL A 99 -14.48 -6.31 4.42
N SER A 100 -15.35 -7.31 4.30
CA SER A 100 -15.94 -8.00 5.46
C SER A 100 -15.08 -9.14 6.04
N VAL A 101 -13.92 -9.42 5.42
CA VAL A 101 -13.00 -10.49 5.80
C VAL A 101 -11.55 -10.05 5.57
N PRO A 102 -10.58 -10.54 6.37
CA PRO A 102 -9.17 -10.18 6.21
C PRO A 102 -8.55 -10.83 4.97
N SER A 103 -7.37 -10.35 4.59
CA SER A 103 -6.52 -10.97 3.56
C SER A 103 -5.39 -11.76 4.22
N ILE A 104 -5.14 -13.00 3.76
CA ILE A 104 -4.14 -13.91 4.32
C ILE A 104 -3.20 -14.39 3.21
N CYS A 105 -1.90 -14.50 3.51
CA CYS A 105 -0.91 -14.96 2.52
C CYS A 105 -1.17 -16.41 2.07
N SER A 106 -1.30 -16.61 0.76
CA SER A 106 -1.48 -17.92 0.13
C SER A 106 -0.19 -18.55 -0.42
N ASP A 107 0.95 -17.85 -0.35
CA ASP A 107 2.24 -18.36 -0.81
C ASP A 107 2.79 -19.45 0.13
N PRO A 108 2.98 -20.70 -0.34
CA PRO A 108 3.48 -21.79 0.51
C PRO A 108 4.97 -21.67 0.84
N THR A 109 5.73 -20.84 0.12
CA THR A 109 7.17 -20.61 0.36
C THR A 109 7.43 -19.66 1.53
N LEU A 110 6.38 -19.02 2.08
CA LEU A 110 6.46 -18.08 3.19
C LEU A 110 5.73 -18.59 4.45
N PRO A 111 6.26 -18.34 5.67
CA PRO A 111 7.60 -17.85 5.95
C PRO A 111 8.70 -18.85 5.52
N LYS A 112 9.88 -18.33 5.22
CA LYS A 112 11.08 -19.13 4.88
C LYS A 112 11.74 -19.69 6.14
N SER A 113 11.69 -18.97 7.24
CA SER A 113 12.27 -19.36 8.53
C SER A 113 11.43 -20.47 9.16
N ALA A 114 12.01 -21.66 9.33
CA ALA A 114 11.32 -22.81 9.90
C ALA A 114 10.72 -22.54 11.28
N GLN A 115 11.32 -21.63 12.06
CA GLN A 115 10.84 -21.21 13.39
C GLN A 115 9.50 -20.46 13.34
N LEU A 116 9.13 -19.87 12.19
CA LEU A 116 7.94 -19.05 11.98
C LEU A 116 6.82 -19.78 11.24
N ARG A 117 7.11 -20.90 10.57
CA ARG A 117 6.10 -21.70 9.86
C ARG A 117 5.07 -22.26 10.85
N GLY A 118 3.80 -22.27 10.44
CA GLY A 118 2.70 -22.75 11.28
C GLY A 118 2.19 -21.76 12.33
N VAL A 119 2.70 -20.53 12.36
CA VAL A 119 2.11 -19.42 13.12
C VAL A 119 1.00 -18.76 12.29
N VAL A 120 -0.15 -18.52 12.91
CA VAL A 120 -1.33 -17.92 12.26
C VAL A 120 -1.72 -16.59 12.91
N PRO A 121 -2.27 -15.62 12.15
CA PRO A 121 -2.59 -14.29 12.65
C PRO A 121 -3.87 -14.23 13.47
N LEU A 122 -3.92 -13.25 14.38
CA LEU A 122 -5.16 -12.77 14.96
C LEU A 122 -6.08 -12.19 13.87
N ILE A 123 -7.39 -12.17 14.17
CA ILE A 123 -8.48 -11.78 13.28
C ILE A 123 -9.46 -10.91 14.08
N ASP A 124 -9.95 -9.81 13.47
CA ASP A 124 -10.91 -8.90 14.09
C ASP A 124 -12.10 -9.68 14.68
N PRO A 125 -12.46 -9.47 15.95
CA PRO A 125 -13.62 -10.11 16.59
C PRO A 125 -14.95 -10.02 15.81
N ALA A 126 -15.13 -9.02 14.96
CA ALA A 126 -16.30 -8.85 14.10
C ALA A 126 -16.39 -9.88 12.95
N VAL A 127 -15.29 -10.57 12.60
CA VAL A 127 -15.29 -11.62 11.58
C VAL A 127 -15.89 -12.90 12.16
N VAL A 128 -16.88 -13.47 11.46
CA VAL A 128 -17.49 -14.75 11.87
C VAL A 128 -16.43 -15.84 11.94
N GLY A 129 -16.27 -16.47 13.10
CA GLY A 129 -15.26 -17.51 13.36
C GLY A 129 -13.95 -17.01 13.99
N SER A 130 -13.77 -15.70 14.18
CA SER A 130 -12.60 -15.09 14.83
C SER A 130 -12.26 -15.70 16.20
N ASP A 131 -13.26 -16.12 16.99
CA ASP A 131 -13.07 -16.78 18.30
C ASP A 131 -12.31 -18.12 18.23
N LEU A 132 -12.37 -18.83 17.11
CA LEU A 132 -11.57 -20.04 16.88
C LEU A 132 -10.16 -19.62 16.49
N GLU A 133 -10.04 -18.72 15.53
CA GLU A 133 -8.75 -18.36 14.97
C GLU A 133 -7.88 -17.56 15.94
N ASN A 134 -8.47 -16.72 16.79
CA ASN A 134 -7.74 -16.02 17.85
C ASN A 134 -7.19 -16.97 18.92
N LYS A 135 -7.82 -18.15 19.12
CA LYS A 135 -7.25 -19.24 19.94
C LYS A 135 -6.12 -19.96 19.20
N ASN A 136 -6.28 -20.21 17.89
CA ASN A 136 -5.24 -20.77 17.03
C ASN A 136 -3.98 -19.88 16.98
N ALA A 137 -4.15 -18.56 16.86
CA ALA A 137 -3.09 -17.56 16.90
C ALA A 137 -2.40 -17.51 18.26
N ALA A 138 -3.15 -17.59 19.36
CA ALA A 138 -2.59 -17.66 20.72
C ALA A 138 -1.75 -18.93 20.94
N ALA A 139 -2.25 -20.09 20.51
CA ALA A 139 -1.53 -21.36 20.61
C ALA A 139 -0.27 -21.37 19.73
N SER A 140 -0.41 -21.01 18.44
CA SER A 140 0.65 -21.15 17.44
C SER A 140 1.88 -20.27 17.69
N LYS A 141 1.72 -19.10 18.31
CA LYS A 141 2.85 -18.27 18.80
C LYS A 141 3.84 -19.07 19.66
N THR A 142 3.34 -19.96 20.52
CA THR A 142 4.17 -20.77 21.41
C THR A 142 4.55 -22.10 20.77
N LYS A 143 3.57 -22.80 20.20
CA LYS A 143 3.69 -24.10 19.54
C LYS A 143 3.07 -24.02 18.14
N PRO A 144 3.85 -23.68 17.10
CA PRO A 144 3.32 -23.57 15.75
C PRO A 144 2.69 -24.88 15.25
N PHE A 145 1.72 -24.76 14.35
CA PHE A 145 1.08 -25.92 13.71
C PHE A 145 2.02 -26.59 12.69
N ALA A 146 1.68 -27.82 12.29
CA ALA A 146 2.32 -28.45 11.14
C ALA A 146 2.00 -27.64 9.87
N ALA A 147 3.02 -27.30 9.08
CA ALA A 147 2.90 -26.37 7.95
C ALA A 147 3.85 -26.72 6.79
N ASP A 148 4.22 -27.99 6.67
CA ASP A 148 5.14 -28.48 5.64
C ASP A 148 4.52 -28.36 4.25
N GLY A 149 5.09 -27.48 3.42
CA GLY A 149 4.53 -27.15 2.10
C GLY A 149 3.23 -26.34 2.11
N LEU A 150 2.72 -25.93 3.29
CA LEU A 150 1.48 -25.19 3.43
C LEU A 150 1.72 -23.68 3.62
N SER A 151 0.94 -22.85 2.93
CA SER A 151 0.85 -21.41 3.22
C SER A 151 0.11 -21.13 4.52
N VAL A 152 0.25 -19.92 5.08
CA VAL A 152 -0.50 -19.52 6.29
C VAL A 152 -2.01 -19.66 6.07
N ALA A 153 -2.51 -19.28 4.89
CA ALA A 153 -3.90 -19.53 4.49
C ALA A 153 -4.31 -21.01 4.60
N GLN A 154 -3.49 -21.93 4.06
CA GLN A 154 -3.77 -23.37 4.12
C GLN A 154 -3.70 -23.91 5.57
N VAL A 155 -2.79 -23.39 6.41
CA VAL A 155 -2.71 -23.75 7.84
C VAL A 155 -3.96 -23.30 8.59
N MET A 156 -4.49 -22.10 8.33
CA MET A 156 -5.73 -21.62 8.95
C MET A 156 -6.93 -22.51 8.57
N VAL A 157 -7.06 -22.86 7.29
CA VAL A 157 -8.10 -23.78 6.80
C VAL A 157 -7.97 -25.16 7.46
N GLN A 158 -6.76 -25.70 7.57
CA GLN A 158 -6.51 -26.97 8.23
C GLN A 158 -6.88 -26.96 9.73
N ASN A 159 -6.81 -25.79 10.38
CA ASN A 159 -7.19 -25.60 11.79
C ASN A 159 -8.61 -25.00 11.96
N GLY A 160 -9.43 -25.08 10.90
CA GLY A 160 -10.88 -24.85 10.97
C GLY A 160 -11.36 -23.43 10.69
N PHE A 161 -10.48 -22.51 10.27
CA PHE A 161 -10.86 -21.14 9.89
C PHE A 161 -10.65 -20.90 8.39
N SER A 162 -11.70 -20.50 7.68
CA SER A 162 -11.66 -20.23 6.23
C SER A 162 -12.32 -18.90 5.84
N ASN A 163 -12.69 -18.05 6.80
CA ASN A 163 -13.44 -16.82 6.55
C ASN A 163 -12.50 -15.64 6.23
N PHE A 164 -11.77 -15.75 5.12
CA PHE A 164 -10.76 -14.80 4.67
C PHE A 164 -10.55 -14.85 3.15
N THR A 165 -9.89 -13.84 2.58
CA THR A 165 -9.42 -13.85 1.18
C THR A 165 -7.97 -14.32 1.13
N ALA A 166 -7.64 -15.38 0.39
CA ALA A 166 -6.26 -15.80 0.21
C ALA A 166 -5.59 -14.94 -0.90
N VAL A 167 -4.42 -14.39 -0.61
CA VAL A 167 -3.69 -13.44 -1.48
C VAL A 167 -2.25 -13.90 -1.65
N ALA A 168 -1.79 -14.02 -2.89
CA ALA A 168 -0.41 -14.40 -3.23
C ALA A 168 0.54 -13.19 -3.21
N LEU A 169 1.84 -13.45 -3.34
CA LEU A 169 2.87 -12.41 -3.30
C LEU A 169 2.74 -11.36 -4.43
N ASP A 170 2.20 -11.75 -5.59
CA ASP A 170 1.88 -10.86 -6.72
C ASP A 170 0.57 -10.07 -6.55
N GLY A 171 -0.16 -10.29 -5.45
CA GLY A 171 -1.46 -9.68 -5.17
C GLY A 171 -2.65 -10.41 -5.79
N SER A 172 -2.44 -11.52 -6.52
CA SER A 172 -3.54 -12.34 -7.04
C SER A 172 -4.32 -13.00 -5.90
N LYS A 173 -5.65 -13.08 -6.07
CA LYS A 173 -6.56 -13.71 -5.11
C LYS A 173 -6.79 -15.17 -5.48
N SER A 174 -6.83 -16.06 -4.50
CA SER A 174 -6.96 -17.51 -4.70
C SER A 174 -7.80 -18.18 -3.61
N ASP A 175 -8.28 -19.40 -3.88
CA ASP A 175 -8.93 -20.24 -2.87
C ASP A 175 -7.89 -20.93 -1.98
N ALA A 176 -7.99 -20.71 -0.67
CA ALA A 176 -7.08 -21.31 0.32
C ALA A 176 -7.20 -22.84 0.41
N SER A 177 -8.27 -23.43 -0.10
CA SER A 177 -8.48 -24.89 -0.19
C SER A 177 -7.63 -25.59 -1.25
N GLY A 178 -6.91 -24.83 -2.09
CA GLY A 178 -6.01 -25.37 -3.12
C GLY A 178 -4.70 -25.92 -2.56
N GLY A 179 -4.75 -27.03 -1.81
CA GLY A 179 -3.56 -27.81 -1.43
C GLY A 179 -2.99 -28.59 -2.62
N SER A 180 -1.66 -28.61 -2.76
CA SER A 180 -0.93 -29.20 -3.88
C SER A 180 -1.30 -30.66 -4.21
N ALA A 181 -1.68 -30.93 -5.46
CA ALA A 181 -1.95 -32.28 -5.95
C ALA A 181 -0.69 -32.98 -6.53
N ALA A 182 0.04 -33.72 -5.69
CA ALA A 182 0.91 -34.85 -6.07
C ALA A 182 1.38 -35.60 -4.79
N ALA A 183 1.33 -36.94 -4.65
CA ALA A 183 0.76 -37.99 -5.50
C ALA A 183 0.52 -39.30 -4.70
N GLY A 184 -0.47 -40.12 -5.12
CA GLY A 184 -0.67 -41.55 -4.75
C GLY A 184 -1.26 -41.83 -3.35
N SER A 185 -2.30 -42.67 -3.16
CA SER A 185 -2.73 -43.83 -3.98
C SER A 185 -4.25 -44.11 -3.94
N SER A 186 -4.69 -44.92 -4.91
CA SER A 186 -6.06 -45.20 -5.39
C SER A 186 -7.04 -45.93 -4.47
N ALA A 187 -8.35 -45.65 -4.62
CA ALA A 187 -9.43 -46.66 -4.61
C ALA A 187 -10.78 -46.17 -5.26
N ALA A 188 -11.01 -46.59 -6.50
CA ALA A 188 -12.28 -46.89 -7.22
C ALA A 188 -13.65 -46.17 -6.96
N ALA A 189 -14.14 -45.49 -8.02
CA ALA A 189 -15.42 -45.73 -8.75
C ALA A 189 -16.82 -45.21 -8.27
N ALA A 190 -17.27 -44.07 -8.84
CA ALA A 190 -18.30 -43.94 -9.93
C ALA A 190 -19.79 -44.40 -9.72
N PRO A 191 -20.80 -43.95 -10.54
CA PRO A 191 -21.00 -42.68 -11.29
C PRO A 191 -22.49 -42.14 -11.44
N VAL A 192 -22.69 -41.03 -12.19
CA VAL A 192 -23.96 -40.52 -12.83
C VAL A 192 -24.99 -39.86 -11.85
N ALA A 193 -25.68 -38.72 -12.11
CA ALA A 193 -26.37 -38.28 -13.35
C ALA A 193 -26.41 -36.75 -13.64
N THR A 194 -26.96 -36.40 -14.81
CA THR A 194 -26.72 -35.16 -15.59
C THR A 194 -28.00 -34.40 -15.97
N SER A 195 -27.96 -33.06 -16.01
CA SER A 195 -28.66 -32.16 -16.97
C SER A 195 -28.17 -30.72 -16.70
N ALA A 196 -27.49 -29.97 -17.59
CA ALA A 196 -27.74 -29.57 -18.98
C ALA A 196 -28.95 -28.61 -19.15
N SER A 197 -28.90 -27.49 -19.90
CA SER A 197 -27.81 -26.70 -20.51
C SER A 197 -28.39 -25.39 -21.07
N ALA A 198 -27.61 -24.29 -21.13
CA ALA A 198 -27.80 -23.20 -22.10
C ALA A 198 -26.46 -22.49 -22.37
N ALA A 199 -26.01 -22.48 -23.62
CA ALA A 199 -24.76 -21.85 -24.10
C ALA A 199 -25.08 -20.70 -25.08
N GLN A 200 -24.22 -19.69 -25.27
CA GLN A 200 -23.15 -19.56 -26.29
C GLN A 200 -22.64 -18.08 -26.23
N ALA A 201 -21.53 -17.58 -26.80
CA ALA A 201 -20.36 -18.05 -27.59
C ALA A 201 -19.32 -16.86 -27.67
N SER A 202 -18.05 -16.97 -28.08
CA SER A 202 -17.07 -18.08 -28.17
C SER A 202 -15.66 -17.57 -28.58
N ALA A 203 -14.61 -18.06 -27.89
CA ALA A 203 -13.28 -18.41 -28.43
C ALA A 203 -12.25 -17.31 -28.85
N PRO A 204 -10.94 -17.64 -29.04
CA PRO A 204 -10.22 -18.90 -28.80
C PRO A 204 -8.97 -18.80 -27.86
N PRO A 205 -8.39 -19.93 -27.39
CA PRO A 205 -7.16 -19.96 -26.57
C PRO A 205 -5.88 -20.29 -27.37
N ALA A 206 -4.71 -19.93 -26.81
CA ALA A 206 -3.39 -20.32 -27.31
C ALA A 206 -2.80 -21.53 -26.54
N THR A 207 -2.05 -22.39 -27.24
CA THR A 207 -1.52 -23.66 -26.74
C THR A 207 -0.22 -23.55 -25.95
N ALA A 208 -0.12 -24.28 -24.84
CA ALA A 208 1.14 -24.51 -24.11
C ALA A 208 1.97 -25.66 -24.74
N VAL A 209 3.29 -25.65 -24.51
CA VAL A 209 4.22 -26.72 -24.90
C VAL A 209 4.99 -27.20 -23.68
N ASN A 210 5.11 -28.51 -23.48
CA ASN A 210 5.70 -29.12 -22.28
C ASN A 210 7.23 -29.26 -22.32
N ASN A 211 7.80 -29.36 -21.12
CA ASN A 211 9.22 -29.43 -20.82
C ASN A 211 9.87 -30.81 -21.08
N ALA A 212 11.11 -30.80 -21.58
CA ALA A 212 12.12 -31.86 -21.45
C ALA A 212 13.51 -31.23 -21.69
N GLY A 213 14.60 -31.56 -21.00
CA GLY A 213 14.82 -32.45 -19.86
C GLY A 213 16.34 -32.58 -19.65
N CYS A 214 16.83 -32.58 -18.41
CA CYS A 214 18.27 -32.69 -18.15
C CYS A 214 18.75 -34.13 -18.39
N ASN A 215 19.87 -34.32 -19.12
CA ASN A 215 20.71 -35.50 -18.92
C ASN A 215 22.20 -35.20 -19.18
N SER A 216 23.05 -35.94 -18.47
CA SER A 216 24.49 -35.70 -18.32
C SER A 216 25.33 -36.33 -19.43
N ILE A 217 26.52 -35.78 -19.73
CA ILE A 217 27.68 -36.48 -20.29
C ILE A 217 28.98 -35.72 -19.90
N ALA A 218 30.11 -36.45 -19.83
CA ALA A 218 31.32 -36.07 -19.08
C ALA A 218 32.37 -35.22 -19.84
N LEU A 219 33.34 -34.71 -19.06
CA LEU A 219 34.58 -34.02 -19.47
C LEU A 219 35.52 -34.94 -20.27
N PRO A 220 36.49 -34.38 -21.04
CA PRO A 220 37.81 -34.14 -20.44
C PRO A 220 38.48 -32.80 -20.78
N THR A 221 39.45 -32.47 -19.93
CA THR A 221 40.37 -31.33 -19.89
C THR A 221 41.18 -31.01 -21.16
N THR A 222 41.37 -29.70 -21.42
CA THR A 222 42.59 -29.16 -22.05
C THR A 222 43.02 -27.86 -21.36
N MET A 223 44.31 -27.76 -21.03
CA MET A 223 44.94 -26.58 -20.41
C MET A 223 45.49 -25.64 -21.50
N ILE A 224 45.31 -24.32 -21.36
CA ILE A 224 46.13 -23.31 -22.07
C ILE A 224 46.55 -22.22 -21.08
N THR A 225 47.85 -21.88 -21.12
CA THR A 225 48.51 -20.98 -20.16
C THR A 225 48.70 -19.57 -20.74
N ILE A 226 48.20 -18.58 -20.00
CA ILE A 226 48.67 -17.19 -19.81
C ILE A 226 49.50 -16.51 -20.92
N THR A 227 49.01 -15.34 -21.38
CA THR A 227 49.87 -14.15 -21.53
C THR A 227 49.18 -12.95 -20.88
N ARG A 228 49.80 -12.33 -19.86
CA ARG A 228 49.42 -10.99 -19.36
C ARG A 228 50.21 -9.94 -20.11
N THR A 229 49.54 -8.99 -20.73
CA THR A 229 50.15 -7.75 -21.22
C THR A 229 49.42 -6.56 -20.60
N ALA A 230 50.17 -5.67 -19.95
CA ALA A 230 49.61 -4.43 -19.40
C ALA A 230 49.57 -3.35 -20.50
N VAL A 231 48.46 -2.61 -20.58
CA VAL A 231 48.40 -1.33 -21.28
C VAL A 231 47.71 -0.33 -20.35
N VAL A 232 48.28 0.87 -20.27
CA VAL A 232 47.88 1.95 -19.37
C VAL A 232 46.97 2.93 -20.13
N THR A 233 45.85 3.27 -19.49
CA THR A 233 45.05 4.50 -19.59
C THR A 233 44.91 5.22 -20.95
N SER A 234 43.67 5.32 -21.43
CA SER A 234 43.11 6.60 -21.89
C SER A 234 41.59 6.64 -21.68
N VAL A 235 41.08 7.85 -21.43
CA VAL A 235 39.64 8.11 -21.20
C VAL A 235 38.87 8.12 -22.51
N ALA A 236 37.67 7.54 -22.52
CA ALA A 236 36.73 7.64 -23.63
C ALA A 236 35.37 8.12 -23.12
N THR A 237 34.88 9.20 -23.72
CA THR A 237 33.60 9.85 -23.45
C THR A 237 32.43 8.97 -23.90
N ALA A 238 31.35 8.92 -23.13
CA ALA A 238 30.13 8.24 -23.53
C ALA A 238 29.38 9.04 -24.60
N GLU A 239 29.22 8.47 -25.80
CA GLU A 239 28.27 8.97 -26.80
C GLU A 239 26.85 8.48 -26.49
N ALA A 240 25.89 9.40 -26.52
CA ALA A 240 24.48 9.09 -26.31
C ALA A 240 23.89 8.44 -27.58
N SER A 241 23.26 7.27 -27.43
CA SER A 241 22.48 6.66 -28.50
C SER A 241 21.07 7.26 -28.57
N SER A 242 20.67 7.60 -29.79
CA SER A 242 19.48 8.36 -30.18
C SER A 242 18.15 7.80 -29.66
N ALA A 243 17.30 8.70 -29.15
CA ALA A 243 15.86 8.48 -29.01
C ALA A 243 15.15 8.63 -30.37
N PRO A 244 14.07 7.86 -30.65
CA PRO A 244 13.23 8.09 -31.82
C PRO A 244 12.38 9.35 -31.65
N ALA A 245 12.25 10.13 -32.71
CA ALA A 245 11.47 11.36 -32.71
C ALA A 245 9.96 11.11 -32.60
N SER A 246 9.24 12.09 -32.05
CA SER A 246 7.79 12.26 -32.27
C SER A 246 7.53 13.70 -32.66
N SER A 247 6.74 13.86 -33.73
CA SER A 247 6.57 15.13 -34.44
C SER A 247 5.98 16.22 -33.56
N GLY A 248 6.56 17.43 -33.65
CA GLY A 248 6.04 18.59 -32.94
C GLY A 248 4.73 19.09 -33.54
N ASN A 249 3.97 19.82 -32.73
CA ASN A 249 3.01 20.79 -33.24
C ASN A 249 3.13 22.08 -32.42
N THR A 250 3.57 23.15 -33.06
CA THR A 250 3.65 24.48 -32.45
C THR A 250 2.29 25.16 -32.51
N SER A 251 1.87 25.78 -31.41
CA SER A 251 0.81 26.80 -31.42
C SER A 251 1.02 27.74 -30.24
N SER A 252 1.32 28.99 -30.56
CA SER A 252 1.57 30.05 -29.60
C SER A 252 0.30 30.85 -29.33
N GLY A 253 0.09 31.25 -28.07
CA GLY A 253 -0.44 32.58 -27.79
C GLY A 253 -1.90 32.72 -27.32
N ASN A 254 -1.98 33.12 -26.06
CA ASN A 254 -2.89 34.13 -25.50
C ASN A 254 -4.27 33.71 -24.98
N ALA A 255 -4.62 34.28 -23.83
CA ALA A 255 -5.81 33.96 -23.06
C ALA A 255 -7.03 34.82 -23.43
N SER A 256 -8.24 34.25 -23.29
CA SER A 256 -9.39 34.91 -22.68
C SER A 256 -10.54 33.92 -22.39
N SER A 257 -11.35 34.27 -21.40
CA SER A 257 -12.45 33.51 -20.84
C SER A 257 -13.56 33.16 -21.86
N GLY A 258 -14.06 31.93 -21.82
CA GLY A 258 -15.21 31.52 -22.65
C GLY A 258 -15.67 30.09 -22.35
N ASN A 259 -16.88 29.95 -21.83
CA ASN A 259 -17.48 28.66 -21.45
C ASN A 259 -17.75 27.75 -22.66
N ALA A 260 -17.11 26.58 -22.71
CA ALA A 260 -17.47 25.49 -23.64
C ALA A 260 -17.22 24.11 -23.01
N SER A 261 -18.28 23.30 -22.91
CA SER A 261 -18.22 21.91 -22.43
C SER A 261 -17.60 20.96 -23.45
N SER A 262 -17.01 19.87 -22.94
CA SER A 262 -16.81 18.59 -23.63
C SER A 262 -16.08 18.62 -24.99
N SER A 263 -14.76 18.82 -24.94
CA SER A 263 -13.83 18.20 -25.90
C SER A 263 -12.97 17.19 -25.14
N ASN A 264 -13.49 15.97 -24.96
CA ASN A 264 -12.83 14.91 -24.20
C ASN A 264 -11.72 14.26 -25.04
N ALA A 265 -10.66 15.03 -25.31
CA ALA A 265 -9.36 14.44 -25.64
C ALA A 265 -8.97 13.59 -24.42
N SER A 266 -8.85 12.27 -24.61
CA SER A 266 -8.54 11.34 -23.53
C SER A 266 -7.11 11.57 -23.05
N ALA A 267 -6.94 12.50 -22.12
CA ALA A 267 -5.67 12.79 -21.47
C ALA A 267 -5.12 11.48 -20.88
N GLN A 268 -3.93 11.09 -21.32
CA GLN A 268 -3.36 9.77 -21.06
C GLN A 268 -3.44 9.44 -19.56
N ALA A 269 -4.11 8.35 -19.22
CA ALA A 269 -4.19 7.89 -17.85
C ALA A 269 -2.79 7.55 -17.34
N GLY A 270 -2.45 8.03 -16.15
CA GLY A 270 -1.23 7.60 -15.46
C GLY A 270 -1.27 6.10 -15.20
N THR A 271 -0.13 5.44 -15.28
CA THR A 271 0.01 4.01 -15.00
C THR A 271 0.94 3.81 -13.81
N CYS A 272 0.61 2.85 -12.95
CA CYS A 272 1.41 2.53 -11.77
C CYS A 272 1.94 1.11 -11.81
N THR A 273 3.09 0.92 -11.18
CA THR A 273 3.72 -0.38 -10.92
C THR A 273 4.21 -0.42 -9.48
N GLY A 274 4.27 -1.60 -8.87
CA GLY A 274 4.54 -1.73 -7.43
C GLY A 274 3.31 -1.45 -6.55
N SER A 275 3.52 -1.36 -5.24
CA SER A 275 2.45 -1.07 -4.26
C SER A 275 3.03 -0.51 -2.94
N GLY A 276 2.24 0.26 -2.19
CA GLY A 276 2.71 0.93 -0.98
C GLY A 276 3.93 1.82 -1.25
N SER A 277 4.97 1.73 -0.42
CA SER A 277 6.19 2.55 -0.61
C SER A 277 7.01 2.23 -1.86
N THR A 278 6.74 1.12 -2.57
CA THR A 278 7.35 0.81 -3.88
C THR A 278 6.45 1.17 -5.06
N LEU A 279 5.28 1.76 -4.80
CA LEU A 279 4.40 2.28 -5.83
C LEU A 279 5.10 3.41 -6.59
N ALA A 280 5.36 3.19 -7.87
CA ALA A 280 5.88 4.16 -8.80
C ALA A 280 4.84 4.36 -9.90
N CYS A 281 4.36 5.61 -10.03
CA CYS A 281 3.35 5.98 -11.02
C CYS A 281 3.96 6.93 -12.05
N THR A 282 3.55 6.78 -13.31
CA THR A 282 3.79 7.77 -14.36
C THR A 282 2.69 8.82 -14.28
N ALA A 283 3.07 10.10 -14.25
CA ALA A 283 2.15 11.22 -14.27
C ALA A 283 1.13 11.13 -15.43
N PRO A 284 -0.18 11.36 -15.18
CA PRO A 284 -1.18 11.51 -16.24
C PRO A 284 -0.90 12.69 -17.17
N GLY A 285 -1.58 12.73 -18.32
CA GLY A 285 -1.66 13.94 -19.13
C GLY A 285 -2.44 15.07 -18.43
N ASN A 286 -2.10 16.33 -18.71
CA ASN A 286 -2.82 17.47 -18.14
C ASN A 286 -4.34 17.40 -18.39
N GLY A 287 -5.15 17.74 -17.39
CA GLY A 287 -6.60 17.65 -17.41
C GLY A 287 -7.18 16.24 -17.18
N SER A 288 -6.33 15.20 -17.04
CA SER A 288 -6.81 13.84 -16.76
C SER A 288 -7.49 13.77 -15.39
N GLY A 289 -8.60 13.03 -15.28
CA GLY A 289 -9.34 12.88 -14.03
C GLY A 289 -10.14 14.12 -13.58
N ALA A 290 -10.35 15.12 -14.45
CA ALA A 290 -11.17 16.29 -14.13
C ALA A 290 -12.61 15.91 -13.71
N VAL A 291 -13.14 16.60 -12.70
CA VAL A 291 -14.49 16.41 -12.13
C VAL A 291 -15.18 17.77 -12.08
N LYS A 292 -16.48 17.83 -12.40
CA LYS A 292 -17.34 18.99 -12.07
C LYS A 292 -18.69 18.48 -11.58
N ASN A 293 -19.02 18.80 -10.34
CA ASN A 293 -20.21 18.35 -9.64
C ASN A 293 -20.68 19.42 -8.65
N ALA A 294 -21.98 19.71 -8.61
CA ALA A 294 -22.54 20.72 -7.70
C ALA A 294 -22.51 20.29 -6.21
N VAL A 295 -22.40 18.99 -5.94
CA VAL A 295 -22.34 18.43 -4.58
C VAL A 295 -20.91 18.08 -4.20
N THR A 296 -20.19 17.36 -5.07
CA THR A 296 -18.81 16.89 -4.80
C THR A 296 -17.72 17.83 -5.33
N GLY A 297 -18.08 19.06 -5.69
CA GLY A 297 -17.16 20.08 -6.20
C GLY A 297 -16.54 19.83 -7.59
N ASN A 298 -15.58 20.68 -7.91
CA ASN A 298 -14.85 20.82 -9.17
C ASN A 298 -13.34 20.57 -8.98
N PHE A 299 -12.79 19.63 -9.74
CA PHE A 299 -11.36 19.46 -9.93
C PHE A 299 -11.05 19.64 -11.42
N ASP A 300 -10.18 20.59 -11.78
CA ASP A 300 -9.86 20.86 -13.19
C ASP A 300 -8.97 19.78 -13.84
N GLY A 301 -8.59 18.74 -13.07
CA GLY A 301 -7.82 17.59 -13.53
C GLY A 301 -6.34 17.69 -13.21
N PHE A 302 -5.60 16.65 -13.60
CA PHE A 302 -4.16 16.55 -13.34
C PHE A 302 -3.38 17.74 -13.94
N VAL A 303 -2.41 18.25 -13.19
CA VAL A 303 -1.44 19.26 -13.64
C VAL A 303 -0.09 18.92 -13.04
N ALA A 304 0.96 18.89 -13.87
CA ALA A 304 2.33 18.67 -13.38
C ALA A 304 2.86 19.87 -12.59
N SER A 305 3.74 19.63 -11.63
CA SER A 305 4.41 20.69 -10.86
C SER A 305 5.28 21.58 -11.77
N THR A 306 5.33 22.88 -11.49
CA THR A 306 6.29 23.78 -12.15
C THR A 306 7.72 23.64 -11.62
N ILE A 307 7.95 22.88 -10.54
CA ILE A 307 9.28 22.65 -9.97
C ILE A 307 9.90 21.40 -10.61
N ALA A 308 11.00 21.59 -11.33
CA ALA A 308 11.69 20.50 -12.02
C ALA A 308 12.13 19.39 -11.04
N GLY A 309 11.83 18.14 -11.40
CA GLY A 309 12.18 16.95 -10.61
C GLY A 309 11.15 16.53 -9.56
N LEU A 310 10.13 17.35 -9.27
CA LEU A 310 8.99 16.93 -8.44
C LEU A 310 7.98 16.18 -9.30
N ASP A 311 7.88 14.87 -9.09
CA ASP A 311 6.84 14.03 -9.68
C ASP A 311 5.94 13.48 -8.56
N PHE A 312 4.71 13.98 -8.52
CA PHE A 312 3.69 13.59 -7.55
C PHE A 312 2.90 12.34 -8.00
N GLY A 313 3.28 11.72 -9.11
CA GLY A 313 2.67 10.52 -9.67
C GLY A 313 1.26 10.83 -10.18
N LEU A 314 0.26 10.09 -9.68
CA LEU A 314 -1.14 10.28 -10.09
C LEU A 314 -1.79 11.56 -9.59
N CYS A 315 -1.21 12.23 -8.58
CA CYS A 315 -1.91 13.25 -7.79
C CYS A 315 -1.41 14.68 -8.02
N VAL A 316 -2.31 15.64 -7.84
CA VAL A 316 -2.03 17.07 -7.71
C VAL A 316 -2.17 17.47 -6.23
N PRO A 317 -1.08 17.59 -5.45
CA PRO A 317 -1.13 17.76 -3.99
C PRO A 317 -1.52 19.20 -3.55
N THR A 318 -2.57 19.75 -4.14
CA THR A 318 -3.05 21.11 -3.88
C THR A 318 -4.13 21.15 -2.80
N MET A 319 -4.24 22.30 -2.15
CA MET A 319 -5.14 22.58 -1.03
C MET A 319 -6.05 23.77 -1.38
N LYS A 320 -7.34 23.65 -1.07
CA LYS A 320 -8.35 24.73 -1.14
C LYS A 320 -8.66 25.29 0.26
N PHE A 321 -9.25 26.48 0.30
CA PHE A 321 -9.73 27.14 1.52
C PHE A 321 -11.07 27.81 1.23
N GLU A 322 -12.15 27.16 1.65
CA GLU A 322 -13.52 27.43 1.23
C GLU A 322 -14.45 27.48 2.45
N ALA A 323 -15.58 28.20 2.34
CA ALA A 323 -16.58 28.28 3.39
C ALA A 323 -17.81 27.41 3.12
N GLY A 324 -18.49 26.97 4.17
CA GLY A 324 -19.76 26.24 4.06
C GLY A 324 -19.64 24.80 3.55
N LEU A 325 -18.42 24.24 3.47
CA LEU A 325 -18.21 22.81 3.18
C LEU A 325 -18.87 21.93 4.26
N ASP A 326 -19.29 20.73 3.87
CA ASP A 326 -19.84 19.70 4.75
C ASP A 326 -21.01 20.19 5.65
N GLY A 327 -21.78 21.16 5.15
CA GLY A 327 -22.93 21.75 5.85
C GLY A 327 -22.57 22.73 6.97
N ARG A 328 -21.32 23.21 7.02
CA ARG A 328 -20.89 24.31 7.90
C ARG A 328 -21.56 25.64 7.53
N SER A 329 -21.35 26.65 8.37
CA SER A 329 -21.77 28.02 8.06
C SER A 329 -21.08 28.55 6.79
N ASP A 330 -21.82 29.31 5.97
CA ASP A 330 -21.30 30.11 4.85
C ASP A 330 -20.17 31.08 5.23
N THR A 331 -19.93 31.28 6.53
CA THR A 331 -18.85 32.11 7.09
C THR A 331 -17.72 31.32 7.75
N GLU A 332 -17.84 29.99 7.86
CA GLU A 332 -16.84 29.13 8.48
C GLU A 332 -15.99 28.47 7.39
N PHE A 333 -14.72 28.87 7.31
CA PHE A 333 -13.79 28.42 6.29
C PHE A 333 -12.96 27.23 6.76
N THR A 334 -12.81 26.22 5.90
CA THR A 334 -12.02 25.02 6.14
C THR A 334 -11.03 24.76 5.01
N PHE A 335 -10.01 23.97 5.33
CA PHE A 335 -9.05 23.45 4.36
C PHE A 335 -9.48 22.08 3.88
N GLN A 336 -9.23 21.76 2.61
CA GLN A 336 -9.46 20.42 2.03
C GLN A 336 -8.46 20.19 0.88
N ALA A 337 -8.18 18.93 0.51
CA ALA A 337 -7.37 18.67 -0.68
C ALA A 337 -8.23 18.86 -1.95
N ILE A 338 -7.64 19.38 -3.03
CA ILE A 338 -8.37 19.62 -4.29
C ILE A 338 -8.42 18.35 -5.17
N ASP A 339 -7.40 17.51 -5.10
CA ASP A 339 -7.38 16.26 -5.87
C ASP A 339 -8.29 15.20 -5.22
N PRO A 340 -9.31 14.67 -5.91
CA PRO A 340 -10.23 13.67 -5.36
C PRO A 340 -9.56 12.35 -4.96
N LEU A 341 -8.46 11.94 -5.62
CA LEU A 341 -7.69 10.77 -5.21
C LEU A 341 -7.02 11.01 -3.85
N VAL A 342 -6.56 12.24 -3.62
CA VAL A 342 -5.97 12.66 -2.34
C VAL A 342 -7.03 12.84 -1.25
N ASN A 343 -8.25 13.28 -1.58
CA ASN A 343 -9.27 13.58 -0.56
C ASN A 343 -9.98 12.34 0.04
N LYS A 344 -9.99 11.18 -0.65
CA LYS A 344 -10.74 9.96 -0.26
C LYS A 344 -10.63 9.50 1.21
N GLY A 345 -11.61 9.84 2.03
CA GLY A 345 -11.72 9.36 3.42
C GLY A 345 -11.00 10.22 4.47
N GLN A 346 -10.69 11.48 4.15
CA GLN A 346 -10.65 12.57 5.12
C GLN A 346 -11.32 13.77 4.45
N GLU A 347 -12.32 14.34 5.11
CA GLU A 347 -13.09 15.47 4.58
C GLU A 347 -12.31 16.78 4.82
N GLU A 348 -13.02 17.87 5.06
CA GLU A 348 -12.49 19.19 5.37
C GLU A 348 -11.93 19.32 6.81
N ALA A 349 -11.08 20.32 7.06
CA ALA A 349 -10.56 20.58 8.41
C ALA A 349 -10.29 22.07 8.69
N LEU A 350 -10.63 22.49 9.91
CA LEU A 350 -10.28 23.82 10.46
C LEU A 350 -8.77 23.98 10.75
N ASN A 351 -8.02 22.89 10.82
CA ASN A 351 -6.57 22.91 11.05
C ASN A 351 -5.85 22.45 9.77
N PRO A 352 -5.09 23.33 9.08
CA PRO A 352 -4.44 23.00 7.82
C PRO A 352 -3.46 21.84 7.95
N ASN A 353 -2.87 21.63 9.14
CA ASN A 353 -1.93 20.53 9.39
C ASN A 353 -2.57 19.13 9.27
N ILE A 354 -3.90 19.02 9.42
CA ILE A 354 -4.61 17.75 9.17
C ILE A 354 -4.60 17.44 7.68
N ILE A 355 -4.86 18.46 6.84
CA ILE A 355 -4.86 18.32 5.38
C ILE A 355 -3.45 18.15 4.82
N THR A 356 -2.44 18.84 5.33
CA THR A 356 -1.05 18.64 4.87
C THR A 356 -0.54 17.22 5.18
N ASN A 357 -0.84 16.68 6.37
CA ASN A 357 -0.57 15.28 6.71
C ASN A 357 -1.32 14.33 5.78
N ARG A 358 -2.62 14.56 5.56
CA ARG A 358 -3.43 13.77 4.64
C ARG A 358 -2.83 13.73 3.23
N ILE A 359 -2.42 14.88 2.68
CA ILE A 359 -1.80 14.95 1.34
C ILE A 359 -0.48 14.15 1.32
N HIS A 360 0.38 14.32 2.32
CA HIS A 360 1.65 13.58 2.45
C HIS A 360 1.46 12.05 2.49
N ASP A 361 0.47 11.59 3.26
CA ASP A 361 0.17 10.16 3.38
C ASP A 361 -0.33 9.56 2.07
N GLN A 362 -1.16 10.30 1.31
CA GLN A 362 -1.62 9.84 0.00
C GLN A 362 -0.50 9.84 -1.05
N LEU A 363 0.39 10.83 -1.04
CA LEU A 363 1.57 10.83 -1.90
C LEU A 363 2.49 9.64 -1.63
N THR A 364 2.54 9.20 -0.37
CA THR A 364 3.31 8.02 0.06
C THR A 364 2.67 6.70 -0.38
N ASN A 365 1.35 6.56 -0.24
CA ASN A 365 0.67 5.26 -0.31
C ASN A 365 -0.18 5.02 -1.56
N VAL A 366 -0.64 6.06 -2.25
CA VAL A 366 -1.67 5.99 -3.31
C VAL A 366 -1.24 6.66 -4.61
N CYS A 367 -0.54 7.80 -4.53
CA CYS A 367 -0.19 8.56 -5.73
C CYS A 367 1.06 8.03 -6.45
N GLY A 368 1.91 7.27 -5.76
CA GLY A 368 3.18 6.76 -6.30
C GLY A 368 4.21 7.84 -6.61
N ALA A 369 4.25 8.90 -5.80
CA ALA A 369 5.14 10.03 -5.95
C ALA A 369 6.63 9.64 -5.82
N ASN A 370 7.51 10.39 -6.48
CA ASN A 370 8.95 10.17 -6.39
C ASN A 370 9.52 10.65 -5.03
N ALA A 371 10.77 10.28 -4.74
CA ALA A 371 11.40 10.62 -3.45
C ALA A 371 11.58 12.14 -3.23
N ALA A 372 11.86 12.90 -4.29
CA ALA A 372 12.01 14.36 -4.22
C ALA A 372 10.69 15.07 -3.92
N ALA A 373 9.59 14.61 -4.53
CA ALA A 373 8.23 15.06 -4.25
C ALA A 373 7.81 14.78 -2.81
N LYS A 374 8.09 13.59 -2.28
CA LYS A 374 7.81 13.24 -0.87
C LYS A 374 8.59 14.14 0.10
N ALA A 375 9.88 14.38 -0.17
CA ALA A 375 10.70 15.30 0.62
C ALA A 375 10.18 16.75 0.58
N ALA A 376 9.84 17.27 -0.61
CA ALA A 376 9.28 18.61 -0.78
C ALA A 376 7.97 18.82 -0.01
N VAL A 377 7.14 17.77 0.11
CA VAL A 377 5.89 17.81 0.88
C VAL A 377 6.15 17.80 2.38
N ALA A 378 7.11 17.02 2.86
CA ALA A 378 7.55 17.07 4.26
C ALA A 378 8.11 18.45 4.66
N ASP A 379 8.90 19.08 3.78
CA ASP A 379 9.37 20.46 3.96
C ASP A 379 8.21 21.46 3.94
N ALA A 380 7.24 21.29 3.04
CA ALA A 380 6.04 22.13 3.00
C ALA A 380 5.15 21.97 4.25
N GLN A 381 5.02 20.75 4.79
CA GLN A 381 4.33 20.48 6.07
C GLN A 381 5.00 21.24 7.21
N ALA A 382 6.32 21.13 7.34
CA ALA A 382 7.09 21.84 8.35
C ALA A 382 6.91 23.36 8.20
N LYS A 383 6.89 23.88 6.97
CA LYS A 383 6.69 25.30 6.68
C LYS A 383 5.30 25.81 7.04
N ILE A 384 4.24 25.05 6.75
CA ILE A 384 2.85 25.39 7.12
C ILE A 384 2.63 25.31 8.64
N SER A 385 3.19 24.29 9.29
CA SER A 385 3.15 24.17 10.75
C SER A 385 3.83 25.37 11.42
N ALA A 386 5.00 25.79 10.92
CA ALA A 386 5.72 26.97 11.41
C ALA A 386 5.03 28.31 11.06
N LEU A 387 4.25 28.38 9.98
CA LEU A 387 3.49 29.57 9.61
C LEU A 387 2.32 29.84 10.58
N GLY A 388 1.67 28.78 11.05
CA GLY A 388 0.62 28.84 12.09
C GLY A 388 -0.69 29.55 11.70
N THR A 389 -0.77 30.14 10.49
CA THR A 389 -1.99 30.80 9.99
C THR A 389 -3.06 29.78 9.63
N ARG A 390 -4.31 30.25 9.56
CA ARG A 390 -5.49 29.47 9.18
C ARG A 390 -6.38 30.29 8.24
N ASN A 391 -5.80 30.75 7.15
CA ASN A 391 -6.45 31.61 6.16
C ASN A 391 -6.04 31.23 4.73
N ALA A 392 -6.52 31.98 3.73
CA ALA A 392 -6.17 31.79 2.33
C ALA A 392 -4.65 31.77 2.06
N ASP A 393 -3.86 32.56 2.79
CA ASP A 393 -2.40 32.59 2.66
C ASP A 393 -1.75 31.24 2.99
N THR A 394 -2.35 30.45 3.89
CA THR A 394 -1.89 29.10 4.22
C THR A 394 -2.00 28.17 3.01
N ALA A 395 -3.16 28.14 2.35
CA ALA A 395 -3.39 27.30 1.16
C ALA A 395 -2.55 27.78 -0.03
N ASN A 396 -2.48 29.10 -0.26
CA ASN A 396 -1.63 29.71 -1.28
C ASN A 396 -0.13 29.38 -1.06
N THR A 397 0.35 29.46 0.19
CA THR A 397 1.74 29.12 0.54
C THR A 397 2.01 27.64 0.27
N TRP A 398 1.12 26.75 0.69
CA TRP A 398 1.23 25.31 0.42
C TRP A 398 1.32 25.01 -1.07
N ASN A 399 0.35 25.52 -1.86
CA ASN A 399 0.31 25.32 -3.30
C ASN A 399 1.57 25.87 -3.98
N SER A 400 2.04 27.06 -3.58
CA SER A 400 3.27 27.65 -4.12
C SER A 400 4.54 26.87 -3.79
N LEU A 401 4.65 26.27 -2.60
CA LEU A 401 5.81 25.47 -2.19
C LEU A 401 5.96 24.19 -3.03
N LEU A 402 4.85 23.65 -3.53
CA LEU A 402 4.82 22.42 -4.34
C LEU A 402 4.80 22.68 -5.86
N GLY A 403 4.96 23.94 -6.29
CA GLY A 403 5.00 24.32 -7.71
C GLY A 403 3.63 24.51 -8.36
N PHE A 404 2.62 24.87 -7.57
CA PHE A 404 1.25 25.16 -8.00
C PHE A 404 0.84 26.59 -7.60
N ALA A 405 1.73 27.56 -7.82
CA ALA A 405 1.42 28.96 -7.55
C ALA A 405 0.22 29.42 -8.40
N ASN A 406 -0.67 30.20 -7.80
CA ASN A 406 -1.94 30.67 -8.40
C ASN A 406 -3.00 29.58 -8.66
N THR A 407 -2.90 28.40 -8.04
CA THR A 407 -4.05 27.47 -7.94
C THR A 407 -5.27 28.21 -7.41
N ASN A 408 -6.42 28.01 -8.06
CA ASN A 408 -7.69 28.48 -7.50
C ASN A 408 -7.98 27.72 -6.19
N ILE A 409 -7.94 28.44 -5.07
CA ILE A 409 -8.24 27.88 -3.74
C ILE A 409 -9.73 27.87 -3.40
N ASN A 410 -10.58 28.31 -4.33
CA ASN A 410 -12.03 28.18 -4.28
C ASN A 410 -12.57 27.66 -5.64
N PRO A 411 -12.20 26.44 -6.07
CA PRO A 411 -12.65 25.86 -7.34
C PRO A 411 -14.17 25.59 -7.38
N ASP A 412 -14.80 25.45 -6.22
CA ASP A 412 -16.23 25.16 -6.13
C ASP A 412 -17.07 26.43 -6.22
N ASN A 413 -16.45 27.60 -6.02
CA ASN A 413 -17.12 28.89 -5.82
C ASN A 413 -18.04 28.86 -4.59
N ALA A 414 -17.55 28.22 -3.53
CA ALA A 414 -18.13 28.13 -2.21
C ALA A 414 -18.19 29.50 -1.51
N PRO A 415 -19.16 29.73 -0.61
CA PRO A 415 -20.19 28.78 -0.15
C PRO A 415 -21.30 28.55 -1.19
N GLN A 416 -21.80 27.31 -1.27
CA GLN A 416 -22.95 26.94 -2.11
C GLN A 416 -23.89 25.98 -1.38
N ALA A 417 -25.19 26.18 -1.57
CA ALA A 417 -26.20 25.35 -0.93
C ALA A 417 -26.13 23.89 -1.40
N GLY A 418 -25.80 22.98 -0.48
CA GLY A 418 -25.67 21.54 -0.76
C GLY A 418 -24.29 21.11 -1.29
N LEU A 419 -23.31 22.01 -1.32
CA LEU A 419 -21.91 21.65 -1.54
C LEU A 419 -21.38 20.91 -0.30
N VAL A 420 -20.81 19.74 -0.53
CA VAL A 420 -20.11 18.94 0.47
C VAL A 420 -18.62 19.28 0.39
N GLY A 421 -18.06 19.26 -0.82
CA GLY A 421 -16.62 19.33 -1.08
C GLY A 421 -16.20 18.10 -1.89
N HIS A 422 -14.90 17.87 -2.13
CA HIS A 422 -14.51 16.68 -2.91
C HIS A 422 -14.59 15.38 -2.10
N THR A 423 -14.86 14.27 -2.78
CA THR A 423 -15.04 12.93 -2.17
C THR A 423 -14.28 11.85 -2.93
#